data_AF-A0A661C3L3-F1
#
_entry.id   AF-A0A661C3L3-F1
#
_cell.length_a   1.000
_cell.length_b   1.000
_cell.length_c   1.000
_cell.angle_alpha   90.00
_cell.angle_beta   90.00
_cell.angle_gamma   90.00
#
_symmetry.space_group_name_H-M   'P 1'
#
loop_
_entity.id
_entity.type
_entity.pdbx_description
1 polymer ?
#
loop_
_entity_poly.entity_id
_entity_poly.type
_entity_poly.pdbx_seq_one_letter_code
_entity_poly.pdbx_strand_id
1 'polypeptide(L)'
;MAVTAVIVSINNQQYHYDNGVYYTQSSGGYTVVNPPTNIVVNTLPEGAENITLDGASYMYFGGAFYIKENGKYKVIDAPDGAVITNIPEGAEEVEIEDEKYVFYNYTYFKPFSQNGKDMYQVVVMEAAE
;
A
#
# COMPACT_ATOMS: atom_id res chain seq x y z
N MET A 1 7.23 -19.37 -17.74
CA MET A 1 6.56 -19.74 -16.48
C MET A 1 5.23 -19.01 -16.46
N ALA A 2 4.11 -19.72 -16.27
CA ALA A 2 2.81 -19.07 -16.18
C ALA A 2 2.67 -18.50 -14.77
N VAL A 3 2.56 -17.18 -14.65
CA VAL A 3 2.17 -16.55 -13.39
C VAL A 3 0.67 -16.81 -13.17
N THR A 4 0.32 -17.40 -12.04
CA THR A 4 -1.08 -17.65 -11.67
C THR A 4 -1.63 -16.41 -10.99
N ALA A 5 -2.44 -15.61 -11.70
CA ALA A 5 -3.14 -14.49 -11.10
C ALA A 5 -4.16 -14.99 -10.04
N VAL A 6 -4.20 -14.34 -8.88
CA VAL A 6 -5.25 -14.59 -7.88
C VAL A 6 -6.44 -13.71 -8.23
N ILE A 7 -7.61 -14.31 -8.45
CA ILE A 7 -8.87 -13.57 -8.67
C ILE A 7 -9.54 -13.37 -7.32
N VAL A 8 -9.78 -12.11 -6.94
CA VAL A 8 -10.48 -11.73 -5.71
C VAL A 8 -11.66 -10.84 -6.08
N SER A 9 -12.81 -11.01 -5.43
CA SER A 9 -14.00 -10.19 -5.67
C SER A 9 -14.33 -9.35 -4.45
N ILE A 10 -14.48 -8.04 -4.63
CA ILE A 10 -14.96 -7.08 -3.62
C ILE A 10 -16.03 -6.22 -4.28
N ASN A 11 -17.18 -6.02 -3.62
CA ASN A 11 -18.28 -5.19 -4.12
C ASN A 11 -18.69 -5.52 -5.57
N ASN A 12 -18.76 -6.81 -5.92
CA ASN A 12 -19.04 -7.31 -7.27
C ASN A 12 -18.00 -6.94 -8.37
N GLN A 13 -16.86 -6.36 -8.01
CA GLN A 13 -15.75 -6.10 -8.92
C GLN A 13 -14.67 -7.18 -8.77
N GLN A 14 -14.25 -7.75 -9.88
CA GLN A 14 -13.17 -8.72 -9.93
C GLN A 14 -11.83 -8.01 -10.07
N TYR A 15 -10.89 -8.40 -9.21
CA TYR A 15 -9.53 -7.94 -9.22
C TYR A 15 -8.59 -9.10 -9.44
N HIS A 16 -7.52 -8.84 -10.18
CA HIS A 16 -6.44 -9.76 -10.44
C HIS A 16 -5.21 -9.23 -9.74
N TYR A 17 -4.47 -10.13 -9.09
CA TYR A 17 -3.21 -9.80 -8.45
C TYR A 17 -2.07 -10.57 -9.12
N ASP A 18 -1.01 -9.85 -9.49
CA ASP A 18 0.24 -10.41 -10.00
C ASP A 18 1.44 -9.65 -9.43
N ASN A 19 2.31 -10.35 -8.69
CA ASN A 19 3.58 -9.83 -8.17
C ASN A 19 3.52 -8.43 -7.52
N GLY A 20 2.50 -8.18 -6.70
CA GLY A 20 2.34 -6.89 -6.00
C GLY A 20 1.50 -5.86 -6.75
N VAL A 21 1.12 -6.14 -8.00
CA VAL A 21 0.32 -5.25 -8.85
C VAL A 21 -1.11 -5.75 -8.93
N TYR A 22 -2.06 -4.82 -8.86
CA TYR A 22 -3.50 -5.10 -8.92
C TYR A 22 -4.08 -4.62 -10.23
N TYR A 23 -5.00 -5.41 -10.78
CA TYR A 23 -5.63 -5.12 -12.05
C TYR A 23 -7.13 -5.34 -11.99
N THR A 24 -7.87 -4.55 -12.76
CA THR A 24 -9.28 -4.81 -13.09
C THR A 24 -9.41 -5.22 -14.54
N GLN A 25 -10.32 -6.14 -14.84
CA GLN A 25 -10.61 -6.53 -16.21
C GLN A 25 -11.70 -5.62 -16.80
N SER A 26 -11.46 -5.13 -18.03
CA SER A 26 -12.43 -4.42 -18.86
C SER A 26 -12.46 -5.03 -20.26
N SER A 27 -13.45 -4.67 -21.10
CA SER A 27 -13.63 -5.22 -22.46
C SER A 27 -12.39 -5.11 -23.36
N GLY A 28 -11.44 -4.23 -23.04
CA GLY A 28 -10.18 -4.04 -23.78
C GLY A 28 -8.92 -4.67 -23.16
N GLY A 29 -9.02 -5.39 -22.03
CA GLY A 29 -7.87 -6.00 -21.35
C GLY A 29 -7.83 -5.74 -19.84
N TYR A 30 -6.61 -5.65 -19.30
CA TYR A 30 -6.36 -5.37 -17.88
C TYR A 30 -5.86 -3.95 -17.67
N THR A 31 -6.39 -3.27 -16.65
CA THR A 31 -5.96 -1.94 -16.23
C THR A 31 -5.34 -2.04 -14.84
N VAL A 32 -4.15 -1.46 -14.65
CA VAL A 32 -3.52 -1.35 -13.33
C VAL A 32 -4.37 -0.44 -12.44
N VAL A 33 -4.63 -0.87 -11.22
CA VAL A 33 -5.38 -0.11 -10.22
C VAL A 33 -4.63 -0.10 -8.90
N ASN A 34 -5.00 0.85 -8.05
CA ASN A 34 -4.50 0.87 -6.69
C ASN A 34 -4.95 -0.40 -5.93
N PRO A 35 -4.14 -0.89 -4.98
CA PRO A 35 -4.51 -2.02 -4.13
C PRO A 35 -5.84 -1.74 -3.41
N PRO A 36 -6.88 -2.56 -3.61
CA PRO A 36 -8.16 -2.34 -2.95
C PRO A 36 -8.10 -2.80 -1.49
N THR A 37 -8.54 -1.96 -0.57
CA THR A 37 -8.67 -2.32 0.84
C THR A 37 -9.53 -3.57 1.00
N ASN A 38 -9.14 -4.45 1.94
CA ASN A 38 -9.75 -5.75 2.24
C ASN A 38 -9.53 -6.87 1.19
N ILE A 39 -8.74 -6.67 0.13
CA ILE A 39 -8.32 -7.80 -0.71
C ILE A 39 -7.42 -8.73 0.09
N VAL A 40 -7.64 -10.05 -0.05
CA VAL A 40 -6.77 -11.08 0.52
C VAL A 40 -5.97 -11.75 -0.59
N VAL A 41 -4.64 -11.70 -0.50
CA VAL A 41 -3.68 -12.40 -1.38
C VAL A 41 -2.96 -13.51 -0.63
N ASN A 42 -2.54 -14.55 -1.35
CA ASN A 42 -1.88 -15.70 -0.73
C ASN A 42 -0.40 -15.41 -0.39
N THR A 43 0.27 -14.60 -1.20
CA THR A 43 1.70 -14.31 -1.07
C THR A 43 2.00 -12.85 -1.43
N LEU A 44 2.99 -12.28 -0.75
CA LEU A 44 3.62 -11.03 -1.15
C LEU A 44 4.91 -11.30 -1.90
N PRO A 45 5.38 -10.38 -2.75
CA PRO A 45 6.66 -10.52 -3.43
C PRO A 45 7.82 -10.46 -2.44
N GLU A 46 9.00 -10.95 -2.87
CA GLU A 46 10.22 -10.75 -2.12
C GLU A 46 10.54 -9.25 -1.99
N GLY A 47 11.04 -8.84 -0.82
CA GLY A 47 11.30 -7.43 -0.52
C GLY A 47 10.13 -6.67 0.10
N ALA A 48 9.01 -7.34 0.44
CA ALA A 48 8.00 -6.75 1.32
C ALA A 48 8.62 -6.32 2.66
N GLU A 49 8.44 -5.05 2.99
CA GLU A 49 8.96 -4.45 4.22
C GLU A 49 8.11 -4.91 5.42
N ASN A 50 8.74 -5.27 6.53
CA ASN A 50 8.04 -5.61 7.77
C ASN A 50 8.03 -4.38 8.68
N ILE A 51 6.83 -3.95 9.05
CA ILE A 51 6.62 -2.77 9.90
C ILE A 51 6.12 -3.27 11.25
N THR A 52 6.71 -2.76 12.33
CA THR A 52 6.22 -3.00 13.69
C THR A 52 5.71 -1.68 14.24
N LEU A 53 4.44 -1.65 14.63
CA LEU A 53 3.78 -0.47 15.17
C LEU A 53 2.87 -0.92 16.33
N ASP A 54 3.04 -0.33 17.51
CA ASP A 54 2.27 -0.63 18.73
C ASP A 54 2.18 -2.13 19.09
N GLY A 55 3.25 -2.89 18.82
CA GLY A 55 3.30 -4.33 19.08
C GLY A 55 2.55 -5.19 18.05
N ALA A 56 1.94 -4.58 17.04
CA ALA A 56 1.41 -5.27 15.86
C ALA A 56 2.43 -5.28 14.71
N SER A 57 2.38 -6.33 13.89
CA SER A 57 3.22 -6.48 12.70
C SER A 57 2.40 -6.32 11.44
N TYR A 58 2.82 -5.39 10.60
CA TYR A 58 2.26 -5.12 9.29
C TYR A 58 3.31 -5.39 8.22
N MET A 59 2.88 -5.53 6.98
CA MET A 59 3.78 -5.62 5.82
C MET A 59 3.45 -4.52 4.83
N TYR A 60 4.46 -4.06 4.11
CA TYR A 60 4.29 -3.03 3.09
C TYR A 60 4.97 -3.43 1.79
N PHE A 61 4.25 -3.28 0.68
CA PHE A 61 4.77 -3.53 -0.65
C PHE A 61 3.94 -2.78 -1.70
N GLY A 62 4.62 -2.15 -2.68
CA GLY A 62 3.96 -1.49 -3.81
C GLY A 62 2.99 -0.38 -3.41
N GLY A 63 3.24 0.29 -2.27
CA GLY A 63 2.38 1.34 -1.73
C GLY A 63 1.06 0.84 -1.12
N ALA A 64 0.98 -0.45 -0.77
CA ALA A 64 -0.09 -0.99 0.07
C ALA A 64 0.44 -1.56 1.38
N PHE A 65 -0.42 -1.50 2.39
CA PHE A 65 -0.21 -2.10 3.70
C PHE A 65 -1.01 -3.38 3.83
N TYR A 66 -0.45 -4.34 4.56
CA TYR A 66 -1.01 -5.66 4.72
C TYR A 66 -0.94 -6.11 6.17
N ILE A 67 -1.96 -6.83 6.60
CA ILE A 67 -1.92 -7.65 7.81
C ILE A 67 -1.89 -9.13 7.44
N LYS A 68 -1.10 -9.92 8.16
CA LYS A 68 -1.05 -11.37 7.99
C LYS A 68 -2.11 -12.03 8.84
N GLU A 69 -3.08 -12.68 8.20
CA GLU A 69 -4.17 -13.40 8.86
C GLU A 69 -4.37 -14.77 8.23
N ASN A 70 -4.44 -15.83 9.04
CA ASN A 70 -4.63 -17.21 8.58
C ASN A 70 -3.65 -17.65 7.47
N GLY A 71 -2.40 -17.18 7.55
CA GLY A 71 -1.35 -17.49 6.58
C GLY A 71 -1.47 -16.74 5.24
N LYS A 72 -2.42 -15.81 5.11
CA LYS A 72 -2.62 -14.95 3.95
C LYS A 72 -2.40 -13.49 4.32
N TYR A 73 -2.39 -12.61 3.31
CA TYR A 73 -2.15 -11.18 3.49
C TYR A 73 -3.37 -10.40 3.05
N LYS A 74 -3.96 -9.62 3.96
CA LYS A 74 -5.11 -8.77 3.69
C LYS A 74 -4.64 -7.32 3.54
N VAL A 75 -4.97 -6.68 2.44
CA VAL A 75 -4.75 -5.23 2.23
C VAL A 75 -5.57 -4.48 3.28
N ILE A 76 -4.92 -3.55 3.97
CA ILE A 76 -5.54 -2.66 4.95
C ILE A 76 -5.26 -1.22 4.56
N ASP A 77 -6.02 -0.30 5.15
CA ASP A 77 -5.67 1.12 5.09
C ASP A 77 -4.32 1.34 5.80
N ALA A 78 -3.60 2.38 5.38
CA ALA A 78 -2.29 2.70 5.94
C ALA A 78 -2.41 2.96 7.46
N PRO A 79 -1.71 2.20 8.31
CA PRO A 79 -1.76 2.42 9.75
C PRO A 79 -1.12 3.77 10.08
N ASP A 80 -1.83 4.61 10.84
CA ASP A 80 -1.30 5.91 11.27
C ASP A 80 0.02 5.74 12.01
N GLY A 81 1.02 6.55 11.66
CA GLY A 81 2.36 6.47 12.24
C GLY A 81 3.22 5.31 11.76
N ALA A 82 2.76 4.44 10.85
CA ALA A 82 3.62 3.44 10.22
C ALA A 82 4.79 4.12 9.49
N VAL A 83 6.00 3.59 9.67
CA VAL A 83 7.21 4.09 9.00
C VAL A 83 7.65 3.11 7.93
N ILE A 84 7.90 3.63 6.73
CA ILE A 84 8.39 2.88 5.57
C ILE A 84 9.61 3.56 4.96
N THR A 85 10.39 2.79 4.19
CA THR A 85 11.65 3.27 3.60
C THR A 85 11.57 3.54 2.11
N ASN A 86 10.46 3.18 1.44
CA ASN A 86 10.32 3.32 0.00
C ASN A 86 8.89 3.66 -0.43
N ILE A 87 8.70 4.76 -1.17
CA ILE A 87 7.44 5.08 -1.84
C ILE A 87 7.60 4.78 -3.33
N PRO A 88 6.61 4.16 -4.00
CA PRO A 88 6.69 3.92 -5.44
C PRO A 88 6.86 5.21 -6.25
N GLU A 89 7.43 5.08 -7.45
CA GLU A 89 7.49 6.20 -8.40
C GLU A 89 6.09 6.69 -8.76
N GLY A 90 5.98 8.00 -9.02
CA GLY A 90 4.70 8.65 -9.35
C GLY A 90 3.90 9.12 -8.12
N ALA A 91 4.46 9.03 -6.92
CA ALA A 91 3.92 9.76 -5.78
C ALA A 91 4.06 11.28 -5.95
N GLU A 92 3.07 12.00 -5.43
CA GLU A 92 2.97 13.44 -5.57
C GLU A 92 3.53 14.13 -4.33
N GLU A 93 4.45 15.09 -4.49
CA GLU A 93 4.85 15.97 -3.39
C GLU A 93 3.79 17.06 -3.21
N VAL A 94 3.25 17.18 -2.00
CA VAL A 94 2.21 18.16 -1.66
C VAL A 94 2.66 18.97 -0.45
N GLU A 95 2.31 20.25 -0.43
CA GLU A 95 2.60 21.16 0.68
C GLU A 95 1.28 21.59 1.32
N ILE A 96 1.13 21.32 2.61
CA ILE A 96 -0.07 21.60 3.40
C ILE A 96 0.38 22.37 4.64
N GLU A 97 -0.13 23.59 4.83
CA GLU A 97 0.22 24.45 5.98
C GLU A 97 1.74 24.61 6.18
N ASP A 98 2.46 24.90 5.08
CA ASP A 98 3.94 25.03 5.03
C ASP A 98 4.72 23.75 5.40
N GLU A 99 4.05 22.60 5.52
CA GLU A 99 4.68 21.30 5.73
C GLU A 99 4.59 20.43 4.48
N LYS A 100 5.70 19.75 4.15
CA LYS A 100 5.83 18.90 2.97
C LYS A 100 5.41 17.47 3.28
N TYR A 101 4.62 16.90 2.38
CA TYR A 101 4.18 15.52 2.40
C TYR A 101 4.37 14.88 1.02
N VAL A 102 4.41 13.57 1.01
CA VAL A 102 4.28 12.75 -0.20
C VAL A 102 2.90 12.10 -0.16
N PHE A 103 2.13 12.21 -1.23
CA PHE A 103 0.81 11.61 -1.37
C PHE A 103 0.86 10.43 -2.35
N TYR A 104 0.41 9.26 -1.89
CA TYR A 104 0.34 8.06 -2.71
C TYR A 104 -0.77 7.13 -2.22
N ASN A 105 -1.54 6.52 -3.13
CA ASN A 105 -2.63 5.60 -2.81
C ASN A 105 -3.55 6.10 -1.68
N TYR A 106 -4.01 7.35 -1.78
CA TYR A 106 -4.90 7.98 -0.79
C TYR A 106 -4.29 8.12 0.63
N THR A 107 -2.98 7.99 0.75
CA THR A 107 -2.23 8.09 2.00
C THR A 107 -1.24 9.24 1.93
N TYR A 108 -1.15 10.04 2.99
CA TYR A 108 -0.14 11.07 3.15
C TYR A 108 1.03 10.51 3.96
N PHE A 109 2.24 10.86 3.52
CA PHE A 109 3.48 10.44 4.13
C PHE A 109 4.32 11.67 4.46
N LYS A 110 4.74 11.79 5.71
CA LYS A 110 5.68 12.81 6.14
C LYS A 110 7.11 12.30 5.94
N PRO A 111 7.92 12.91 5.05
CA PRO A 111 9.31 12.53 4.89
C PRO A 111 10.14 12.99 6.09
N PHE A 112 11.05 12.13 6.54
CA PHE A 112 12.04 12.46 7.56
C PHE A 112 13.32 11.64 7.33
N SER A 113 14.43 12.09 7.92
CA SER A 113 15.70 11.35 7.83
C SER A 113 16.07 10.79 9.20
N GLN A 114 16.40 9.50 9.24
CA GLN A 114 16.90 8.83 10.45
C GLN A 114 18.15 8.02 10.10
N ASN A 115 19.25 8.29 10.81
CA ASN A 115 20.57 7.70 10.54
C ASN A 115 21.04 7.87 9.08
N GLY A 116 20.71 9.00 8.45
CA GLY A 116 21.07 9.31 7.07
C GLY A 116 20.31 8.49 6.02
N LYS A 117 19.20 7.84 6.42
CA LYS A 117 18.26 7.18 5.52
C LYS A 117 16.96 7.96 5.49
N ASP A 118 16.43 8.15 4.30
CA ASP A 118 15.10 8.73 4.11
C ASP A 118 14.04 7.71 4.51
N MET A 119 13.09 8.18 5.30
CA MET A 119 11.97 7.42 5.84
C MET A 119 10.70 8.24 5.67
N TYR A 120 9.58 7.55 5.70
CA TYR A 120 8.28 8.14 5.44
C TYR A 120 7.31 7.64 6.49
N GLN A 121 6.77 8.55 7.29
CA GLN A 121 5.77 8.23 8.29
C GLN A 121 4.38 8.46 7.71
N VAL A 122 3.50 7.46 7.80
CA VAL A 122 2.08 7.62 7.46
C VAL A 122 1.46 8.66 8.40
N VAL A 123 0.73 9.61 7.82
CA VAL A 123 -0.01 10.63 8.53
C VAL A 123 -1.46 10.59 8.08
N VAL A 124 -2.37 10.34 9.01
CA VAL A 124 -3.80 10.52 8.76
C VAL A 124 -4.11 12.01 8.76
N MET A 125 -4.49 12.54 7.61
CA MET A 125 -5.00 13.90 7.50
C MET A 125 -6.47 13.88 7.91
N GLU A 126 -6.79 14.39 9.09
CA GLU A 126 -8.16 14.76 9.41
C GLU A 126 -8.50 16.03 8.60
N ALA A 127 -9.53 15.97 7.75
CA ALA A 127 -10.05 17.18 7.16
C ALA A 127 -10.61 18.05 8.29
N ALA A 128 -10.10 19.27 8.46
CA ALA A 128 -10.70 20.24 9.35
C ALA A 128 -12.16 20.47 8.90
N GLU A 129 -13.12 20.17 9.78
CA GLU A 129 -14.56 20.45 9.59
C GLU A 129 -14.86 21.95 9.54
#